data_AF-A0A6L7UMY5-F1
#
_entry.id   AF-A0A6L7UMY5-F1
#
_cell.length_a   1.000
_cell.length_b   1.000
_cell.length_c   1.000
_cell.angle_alpha   90.00
_cell.angle_beta   90.00
_cell.angle_gamma   90.00
#
_symmetry.space_group_name_H-M   'P 1'
#
loop_
_entity.id
_entity.type
_entity.pdbx_description
1 polymer ?
#
loop_
_entity_poly.entity_id
_entity_poly.type
_entity_poly.pdbx_seq_one_letter_code
_entity_poly.pdbx_strand_id
1 'polypeptide(L)'
;MPGDGRYALVNNAGGSTVSVVDLESRAVVQRLEVGEQPIVLRVHPDGERVFVANEISGTLVELVPAAPASPAPSGGAATLNEVVVLGVIHSGHETSEMFSLEVVRDLVREIDPDYWLTEIPPNRWDRAWAEFEATGMVEEPRVRRFPEYMDGLFPLSRELEFDVIPTAGWTEPMSDFRAAYLDAYSRDPDRAEGWAEYRAAAEASSEALAAGAADDPRWIHTDAYDEAYDIRMRTYARLFDAELGPGGWDAINASHLAYIEDGLDRHRGEGVRFLLTYGAGHKGPFLRELRKRDDIVLLDVGPFLDRIAAPTRQRAPRRPSTDPVFDSSEHRDLSERLLDVRGGFFTPDGGLVVLDRTEIYIVDMASGEHRVVGREGGGPE
;
A
#
# COMPACT_ATOMS: atom_id res chain seq x y z
N MET A 1 -14.97 5.02 -21.52
CA MET A 1 -13.93 4.08 -22.01
C MET A 1 -13.00 4.82 -22.96
N PRO A 2 -11.70 4.48 -23.07
CA PRO A 2 -10.74 5.21 -23.90
C PRO A 2 -11.15 5.42 -25.38
N GLY A 3 -12.07 4.63 -25.92
CA GLY A 3 -12.61 4.79 -27.29
C GLY A 3 -13.72 5.85 -27.47
N ASP A 4 -14.30 6.40 -26.40
CA ASP A 4 -15.38 7.41 -26.49
C ASP A 4 -14.86 8.86 -26.64
N GLY A 5 -13.53 9.05 -26.62
CA GLY A 5 -12.89 10.35 -26.77
C GLY A 5 -13.09 11.31 -25.60
N ARG A 6 -13.67 10.85 -24.48
CA ARG A 6 -13.87 11.67 -23.27
C ARG A 6 -12.63 11.75 -22.39
N TYR A 7 -11.83 10.68 -22.37
CA TYR A 7 -10.66 10.57 -21.52
C TYR A 7 -9.38 10.45 -22.36
N ALA A 8 -8.31 11.09 -21.90
CA ALA A 8 -6.96 10.89 -22.39
C ALA A 8 -6.12 10.15 -21.36
N LEU A 9 -5.27 9.26 -21.84
CA LEU A 9 -4.25 8.61 -21.03
C LEU A 9 -2.90 9.25 -21.32
N VAL A 10 -2.21 9.67 -20.27
CA VAL A 10 -0.94 10.40 -20.36
C VAL A 10 0.11 9.67 -19.55
N ASN A 11 1.18 9.22 -20.21
CA ASN A 11 2.32 8.62 -19.54
C ASN A 11 3.04 9.67 -18.69
N ASN A 12 3.28 9.35 -17.42
CA ASN A 12 4.15 10.15 -16.58
C ASN A 12 5.57 9.60 -16.68
N ALA A 13 6.26 9.89 -17.80
CA ALA A 13 7.54 9.27 -18.19
C ALA A 13 8.71 9.47 -17.21
N GLY A 14 8.56 10.32 -16.18
CA GLY A 14 9.52 10.45 -15.07
C GLY A 14 9.09 9.74 -13.77
N GLY A 15 8.02 8.95 -13.80
CA GLY A 15 7.46 8.26 -12.64
C GLY A 15 7.03 6.83 -12.97
N SER A 16 6.07 6.30 -12.22
CA SER A 16 5.59 4.90 -12.34
C SER A 16 4.13 4.78 -12.83
N THR A 17 3.53 5.88 -13.31
CA THR A 17 2.08 6.00 -13.50
C THR A 17 1.66 6.49 -14.88
N VAL A 18 0.41 6.18 -15.23
CA VAL A 18 -0.36 6.82 -16.31
C VAL A 18 -1.48 7.66 -15.69
N SER A 19 -1.58 8.93 -16.09
CA SER A 19 -2.69 9.80 -15.69
C SER A 19 -3.89 9.60 -16.62
N VAL A 20 -5.08 9.43 -16.05
CA VAL A 20 -6.36 9.51 -16.76
C VAL A 20 -6.86 10.94 -16.64
N VAL A 21 -7.00 11.62 -17.78
CA VAL A 21 -7.43 13.02 -17.88
C VAL A 21 -8.81 13.07 -18.50
N ASP A 22 -9.80 13.62 -17.79
CA ASP A 22 -11.09 13.95 -18.39
C ASP A 22 -10.90 15.19 -19.27
N LEU A 23 -11.19 15.06 -20.57
CA LEU A 23 -10.93 16.11 -21.57
C LEU A 23 -11.95 17.25 -21.54
N GLU A 24 -13.13 17.03 -20.95
CA GLU A 24 -14.17 18.04 -20.79
C GLU A 24 -13.80 19.02 -19.66
N SER A 25 -13.49 18.45 -18.49
CA SER A 25 -13.07 19.20 -17.30
C SER A 25 -11.59 19.59 -17.31
N ARG A 26 -10.77 18.94 -18.14
CA ARG A 26 -9.30 19.09 -18.23
C ARG A 26 -8.60 18.77 -16.91
N ALA A 27 -9.16 17.84 -16.13
CA ALA A 27 -8.63 17.42 -14.84
C ALA A 27 -8.11 15.99 -14.90
N VAL A 28 -7.05 15.71 -14.14
CA VAL A 28 -6.64 14.33 -13.85
C VAL A 28 -7.69 13.73 -12.92
N VAL A 29 -8.39 12.71 -13.37
CA VAL A 29 -9.46 12.03 -12.62
C VAL A 29 -8.98 10.75 -11.97
N GLN A 30 -7.85 10.20 -12.43
CA GLN A 30 -7.25 8.98 -11.88
C GLN A 30 -5.76 8.92 -12.26
N ARG A 31 -4.96 8.22 -11.45
CA ARG A 31 -3.61 7.78 -11.83
C ARG A 31 -3.53 6.27 -11.67
N LEU A 32 -3.00 5.60 -12.67
CA LEU A 32 -2.87 4.15 -12.76
C LEU A 32 -1.39 3.80 -12.61
N GLU A 33 -1.04 2.95 -11.65
CA GLU A 33 0.31 2.39 -11.56
C GLU A 33 0.53 1.41 -12.71
N VAL A 34 1.68 1.51 -13.36
CA VAL A 34 2.00 0.70 -14.54
C VAL A 34 3.42 0.15 -14.51
N GLY A 35 4.36 0.75 -13.77
CA GLY A 35 5.78 0.38 -13.78
C GLY A 35 6.69 1.57 -14.10
N GLU A 36 8.00 1.44 -13.87
CA GLU A 36 8.95 2.57 -13.91
C GLU A 36 9.24 3.08 -15.33
N GLN A 37 9.12 4.40 -15.50
CA GLN A 37 9.35 5.12 -16.76
C GLN A 37 8.43 4.62 -17.88
N PRO A 38 7.10 4.84 -17.78
CA PRO A 38 6.18 4.53 -18.86
C PRO A 38 6.45 5.45 -20.05
N ILE A 39 6.78 4.88 -21.21
CA ILE A 39 7.21 5.64 -22.39
C ILE A 39 6.29 5.47 -23.59
N VAL A 40 5.68 4.30 -23.75
CA VAL A 40 4.81 4.00 -24.88
C VAL A 40 3.46 3.55 -24.37
N LEU A 41 2.39 4.16 -24.90
CA LEU A 41 1.01 3.75 -24.69
C LEU A 41 0.35 3.45 -26.03
N ARG A 42 -0.37 2.33 -26.12
CA ARG A 42 -1.12 1.92 -27.30
C ARG A 42 -2.49 1.39 -26.92
N VAL A 43 -3.54 1.96 -27.50
CA VAL A 43 -4.91 1.44 -27.39
C VAL A 43 -5.06 0.29 -28.37
N HIS A 44 -5.53 -0.86 -27.90
CA HIS A 44 -5.82 -2.02 -28.73
C HIS A 44 -7.00 -1.74 -29.68
N PRO A 45 -7.06 -2.35 -30.88
CA PRO A 45 -8.14 -2.11 -31.84
C PRO A 45 -9.58 -2.37 -31.35
N ASP A 46 -9.77 -3.17 -30.29
CA ASP A 46 -11.08 -3.36 -29.65
C ASP A 46 -11.56 -2.14 -28.85
N GLY A 47 -10.67 -1.18 -28.56
CA GLY A 47 -10.98 0.02 -27.79
C GLY A 47 -11.18 -0.21 -26.29
N GLU A 48 -11.00 -1.44 -25.82
CA GLU A 48 -11.22 -1.86 -24.44
C GLU A 48 -9.91 -2.19 -23.72
N ARG A 49 -8.79 -2.23 -24.42
CA ARG A 49 -7.50 -2.53 -23.79
C ARG A 49 -6.46 -1.49 -24.14
N VAL A 50 -5.57 -1.21 -23.20
CA VAL A 50 -4.46 -0.27 -23.38
C VAL A 50 -3.19 -0.93 -22.88
N PHE A 51 -2.14 -0.90 -23.69
CA PHE A 51 -0.84 -1.47 -23.34
C PHE A 51 0.17 -0.36 -23.08
N VAL A 52 0.89 -0.47 -21.97
CA VAL A 52 1.87 0.50 -21.50
C VAL A 52 3.22 -0.19 -21.35
N ALA A 53 4.22 0.28 -22.10
CA ALA A 53 5.59 -0.20 -22.00
C ALA A 53 6.39 0.70 -21.06
N ASN A 54 7.09 0.08 -20.11
CA ASN A 54 7.87 0.75 -19.07
C ASN A 54 9.36 0.47 -19.30
N GLU A 55 10.13 1.54 -19.52
CA GLU A 55 11.53 1.46 -19.97
C GLU A 55 12.45 0.95 -18.85
N ILE A 56 12.33 1.51 -17.64
CA ILE A 56 13.24 1.16 -16.54
C ILE A 56 12.88 -0.21 -15.96
N SER A 57 11.59 -0.47 -15.73
CA SER A 57 11.18 -1.76 -15.15
C SER A 57 11.25 -2.92 -16.15
N GLY A 58 11.36 -2.66 -17.46
CA GLY A 58 11.42 -3.72 -18.48
C GLY A 58 10.12 -4.52 -18.60
N THR A 59 8.99 -3.91 -18.27
CA THR A 59 7.67 -4.57 -18.22
C THR A 59 6.71 -4.00 -19.26
N LEU A 60 5.75 -4.80 -19.71
CA LEU A 60 4.59 -4.38 -20.49
C LEU A 60 3.32 -4.62 -19.65
N VAL A 61 2.57 -3.56 -19.33
CA VAL A 61 1.33 -3.65 -18.56
C VAL A 61 0.11 -3.47 -19.45
N GLU A 62 -0.86 -4.36 -19.29
CA GLU A 62 -2.18 -4.25 -19.89
C GLU A 62 -3.15 -3.58 -18.91
N LEU A 63 -3.78 -2.49 -19.35
CA LEU A 63 -4.84 -1.77 -18.67
C LEU A 63 -6.16 -2.09 -19.34
N VAL A 64 -7.09 -2.65 -18.56
CA VAL A 64 -8.46 -2.92 -18.98
C VAL A 64 -9.43 -2.10 -18.12
N PRO A 65 -10.55 -1.62 -18.67
CA PRO A 65 -11.60 -1.03 -17.86
C PRO A 65 -12.07 -2.01 -16.81
N ALA A 66 -12.22 -1.53 -15.58
CA ALA A 66 -12.94 -2.29 -14.57
C ALA A 66 -14.32 -2.66 -15.13
N ALA A 67 -14.74 -3.91 -14.91
CA ALA A 67 -16.12 -4.31 -15.15
C ALA A 67 -17.03 -3.26 -14.49
N PRO A 68 -18.17 -2.88 -15.10
CA PRO A 68 -19.07 -1.94 -14.45
C PRO A 68 -19.35 -2.50 -13.05
N ALA A 69 -19.07 -1.69 -12.02
CA ALA A 69 -19.39 -2.05 -10.65
C ALA A 69 -20.82 -2.61 -10.67
N SER A 70 -20.99 -3.84 -10.16
CA SER A 70 -22.31 -4.45 -10.07
C SER A 70 -23.26 -3.38 -9.53
N PRO A 71 -24.40 -3.12 -10.20
CA PRO A 71 -25.32 -2.09 -9.72
C PRO A 71 -25.59 -2.37 -8.25
N ALA A 72 -25.32 -1.38 -7.40
CA ALA A 72 -25.50 -1.49 -5.96
C ALA A 72 -26.84 -2.19 -5.69
N PRO A 73 -26.87 -3.22 -4.81
CA PRO A 73 -28.08 -4.00 -4.60
C PRO A 73 -29.21 -3.05 -4.23
N SER A 74 -30.23 -3.01 -5.08
CA SER A 74 -31.40 -2.19 -4.87
C SER A 74 -32.14 -2.68 -3.62
N GLY A 75 -32.08 -1.90 -2.54
CA GLY A 75 -33.11 -1.93 -1.48
C GLY A 75 -32.78 -2.61 -0.15
N GLY A 76 -31.52 -2.91 0.16
CA GLY A 76 -31.07 -3.23 1.52
C GLY A 76 -30.26 -2.08 2.12
N ALA A 77 -30.34 -1.83 3.44
CA ALA A 77 -29.36 -0.96 4.09
C ALA A 77 -27.96 -1.54 3.83
N ALA A 78 -27.05 -0.75 3.25
CA ALA A 78 -25.69 -1.20 3.01
C ALA A 78 -25.08 -1.70 4.33
N THR A 79 -24.52 -2.92 4.32
CA THR A 79 -23.80 -3.46 5.47
C THR A 79 -22.50 -2.70 5.63
N LEU A 80 -22.36 -1.96 6.73
CA LEU A 80 -21.15 -1.18 7.00
C LEU A 80 -19.98 -2.12 7.29
N ASN A 81 -18.81 -1.80 6.74
CA ASN A 81 -17.58 -2.52 7.08
C ASN A 81 -17.11 -2.10 8.48
N GLU A 82 -16.49 -3.03 9.21
CA GLU A 82 -15.88 -2.74 10.50
C GLU A 82 -14.39 -2.46 10.31
N VAL A 83 -13.84 -1.46 11.02
CA VAL A 83 -12.42 -1.11 10.93
C VAL A 83 -11.83 -1.02 12.34
N VAL A 84 -10.76 -1.78 12.59
CA VAL A 84 -9.97 -1.73 13.83
C VAL A 84 -8.61 -1.09 13.50
N VAL A 85 -8.23 -0.03 14.21
CA VAL A 85 -6.89 0.59 14.09
C VAL A 85 -6.03 0.16 15.27
N LEU A 86 -5.08 -0.74 15.00
CA LEU A 86 -4.15 -1.31 15.97
C LEU A 86 -2.78 -0.61 15.84
N GLY A 87 -2.46 0.23 16.83
CA GLY A 87 -1.14 0.85 16.95
C GLY A 87 -0.14 -0.15 17.51
N VAL A 88 0.92 -0.45 16.75
CA VAL A 88 1.98 -1.39 17.14
C VAL A 88 3.23 -0.66 17.64
N ILE A 89 4.08 -1.36 18.41
CA ILE A 89 5.34 -0.84 18.96
C ILE A 89 6.57 -1.40 18.25
N HIS A 90 6.37 -2.05 17.09
CA HIS A 90 7.42 -2.63 16.24
C HIS A 90 8.36 -3.56 17.02
N SER A 91 9.68 -3.37 16.93
CA SER A 91 10.68 -4.15 17.69
C SER A 91 10.47 -4.11 19.21
N GLY A 92 9.69 -3.16 19.74
CA GLY A 92 9.30 -3.14 21.15
C GLY A 92 8.56 -4.41 21.58
N HIS A 93 7.85 -5.08 20.67
CA HIS A 93 7.12 -6.33 20.95
C HIS A 93 8.03 -7.49 21.36
N GLU A 94 9.32 -7.46 20.99
CA GLU A 94 10.30 -8.50 21.35
C GLU A 94 10.70 -8.42 22.84
N THR A 95 10.56 -7.23 23.43
CA THR A 95 11.02 -6.94 24.79
C THR A 95 9.90 -6.56 25.75
N SER A 96 8.72 -6.20 25.25
CA SER A 96 7.58 -5.81 26.09
C SER A 96 6.93 -7.05 26.70
N GLU A 97 6.76 -7.02 28.02
CA GLU A 97 5.96 -8.02 28.74
C GLU A 97 4.45 -7.73 28.62
N MET A 98 4.06 -6.47 28.38
CA MET A 98 2.66 -6.03 28.35
C MET A 98 2.03 -6.12 26.96
N PHE A 99 2.81 -5.82 25.92
CA PHE A 99 2.37 -5.87 24.53
C PHE A 99 3.34 -6.72 23.72
N SER A 100 3.49 -7.98 24.10
CA SER A 100 4.35 -8.93 23.40
C SER A 100 3.76 -9.32 22.03
N LEU A 101 4.55 -10.01 21.20
CA LEU A 101 4.05 -10.60 19.95
C LEU A 101 2.91 -11.60 20.19
N GLU A 102 2.91 -12.32 21.31
CA GLU A 102 1.81 -13.23 21.68
C GLU A 102 0.50 -12.46 21.85
N VAL A 103 0.54 -11.32 22.54
CA VAL A 103 -0.63 -10.43 22.70
C VAL A 103 -1.12 -9.92 21.34
N VAL A 104 -0.21 -9.54 20.44
CA VAL A 104 -0.59 -9.10 19.08
C VAL A 104 -1.28 -10.24 18.31
N ARG A 105 -0.74 -11.46 18.37
CA ARG A 105 -1.33 -12.62 17.69
C ARG A 105 -2.70 -12.98 18.24
N ASP A 106 -2.86 -12.95 19.56
CA ASP A 106 -4.14 -13.22 20.19
C ASP A 106 -5.16 -12.13 19.89
N LEU A 107 -4.74 -10.85 19.83
CA LEU A 107 -5.59 -9.77 19.34
C LEU A 107 -6.05 -10.02 17.91
N VAL A 108 -5.16 -10.37 17.00
CA VAL A 108 -5.54 -10.62 15.60
C VAL A 108 -6.54 -11.77 15.51
N ARG A 109 -6.31 -12.88 16.21
CA ARG A 109 -7.27 -14.00 16.27
C ARG A 109 -8.61 -13.58 16.85
N GLU A 110 -8.60 -12.72 17.87
CA GLU A 110 -9.82 -12.21 18.49
C GLU A 110 -10.53 -11.19 17.59
N ILE A 111 -9.77 -10.40 16.83
CA ILE A 111 -10.27 -9.47 15.83
C ILE A 111 -10.86 -10.24 14.64
N ASP A 112 -10.24 -11.33 14.18
CA ASP A 112 -10.70 -12.15 13.06
C ASP A 112 -11.04 -11.30 11.83
N PRO A 113 -10.03 -10.60 11.25
CA PRO A 113 -10.25 -9.72 10.11
C PRO A 113 -10.44 -10.52 8.81
N ASP A 114 -11.16 -9.95 7.85
CA ASP A 114 -11.20 -10.42 6.46
C ASP A 114 -10.03 -9.78 5.66
N TYR A 115 -9.66 -8.55 6.01
CA TYR A 115 -8.59 -7.80 5.38
C TYR A 115 -7.63 -7.20 6.42
N TRP A 116 -6.33 -7.28 6.17
CA TRP A 116 -5.30 -6.68 7.00
C TRP A 116 -4.49 -5.63 6.22
N LEU A 117 -4.68 -4.36 6.55
CA LEU A 117 -3.96 -3.22 5.99
C LEU A 117 -2.68 -2.97 6.79
N THR A 118 -1.53 -3.02 6.11
CA THR A 118 -0.22 -3.03 6.78
C THR A 118 0.66 -1.85 6.37
N GLU A 119 1.56 -1.44 7.27
CA GLU A 119 2.68 -0.53 6.99
C GLU A 119 3.78 -1.23 6.17
N ILE A 120 3.40 -1.98 5.14
CA ILE A 120 4.28 -2.54 4.12
C ILE A 120 4.09 -1.72 2.83
N PRO A 121 5.17 -1.28 2.16
CA PRO A 121 5.04 -0.58 0.89
C PRO A 121 4.54 -1.53 -0.21
N PRO A 122 3.59 -1.09 -1.06
CA PRO A 122 3.08 -1.93 -2.14
C PRO A 122 4.17 -2.53 -3.02
N ASN A 123 5.19 -1.74 -3.37
CA ASN A 123 6.31 -2.19 -4.22
C ASN A 123 7.28 -3.19 -3.55
N ARG A 124 7.09 -3.51 -2.26
CA ARG A 124 7.85 -4.54 -1.54
C ARG A 124 7.03 -5.81 -1.30
N TRP A 125 5.71 -5.75 -1.48
CA TRP A 125 4.79 -6.82 -1.13
C TRP A 125 5.02 -8.08 -1.95
N ASP A 126 5.03 -7.98 -3.28
CA ASP A 126 5.09 -9.16 -4.16
C ASP A 126 6.33 -10.01 -3.90
N ARG A 127 7.47 -9.35 -3.71
CA ARG A 127 8.72 -10.03 -3.33
C ARG A 127 8.60 -10.71 -1.97
N ALA A 128 8.11 -10.00 -0.96
CA ALA A 128 7.98 -10.54 0.39
C ALA A 128 7.03 -11.74 0.43
N TRP A 129 5.90 -11.65 -0.28
CA TRP A 129 4.93 -12.73 -0.40
C TRP A 129 5.51 -13.94 -1.12
N ALA A 130 6.18 -13.73 -2.27
CA ALA A 130 6.83 -14.83 -3.00
C ALA A 130 7.90 -15.55 -2.17
N GLU A 131 8.70 -14.83 -1.38
CA GLU A 131 9.66 -15.42 -0.45
C GLU A 131 8.95 -16.29 0.61
N PHE A 132 7.86 -15.78 1.20
CA PHE A 132 7.07 -16.49 2.20
C PHE A 132 6.36 -17.73 1.63
N GLU A 133 5.83 -17.64 0.42
CA GLU A 133 5.22 -18.79 -0.27
C GLU A 133 6.24 -19.89 -0.56
N ALA A 134 7.41 -19.50 -1.06
CA ALA A 134 8.46 -20.45 -1.41
C ALA A 134 9.11 -21.11 -0.18
N THR A 135 9.30 -20.36 0.91
CA THR A 135 10.19 -20.79 2.01
C THR A 135 9.56 -20.79 3.39
N GLY A 136 8.41 -20.13 3.56
CA GLY A 136 7.83 -19.83 4.87
C GLY A 136 8.58 -18.72 5.63
N MET A 137 9.56 -18.06 5.00
CA MET A 137 10.35 -16.97 5.57
C MET A 137 10.34 -15.75 4.63
N VAL A 138 10.57 -14.56 5.17
CA VAL A 138 10.67 -13.30 4.40
C VAL A 138 12.03 -12.68 4.67
N GLU A 139 12.78 -12.44 3.60
CA GLU A 139 14.12 -11.85 3.61
C GLU A 139 14.12 -10.41 3.05
N GLU A 140 12.98 -9.95 2.52
CA GLU A 140 12.79 -8.57 2.08
C GLU A 140 13.19 -7.61 3.23
N PRO A 141 14.24 -6.79 3.05
CA PRO A 141 14.89 -6.07 4.16
C PRO A 141 13.98 -5.13 4.95
N ARG A 142 12.94 -4.58 4.32
CA ARG A 142 12.03 -3.64 4.96
C ARG A 142 10.95 -4.37 5.76
N VAL A 143 10.44 -5.47 5.22
CA VAL A 143 9.40 -6.30 5.86
C VAL A 143 9.99 -7.08 7.03
N ARG A 144 11.16 -7.72 6.85
CA ARG A 144 11.79 -8.55 7.90
C ARG A 144 12.24 -7.78 9.15
N ARG A 145 12.21 -6.45 9.10
CA ARG A 145 12.56 -5.58 10.24
C ARG A 145 11.49 -5.58 11.32
N PHE A 146 10.26 -5.98 10.99
CA PHE A 146 9.11 -5.86 11.86
C PHE A 146 8.66 -7.24 12.34
N PRO A 147 8.85 -7.58 13.61
CA PRO A 147 8.50 -8.90 14.14
C PRO A 147 7.00 -9.17 14.08
N GLU A 148 6.14 -8.14 14.15
CA GLU A 148 4.69 -8.25 13.99
C GLU A 148 4.29 -8.76 12.60
N TYR A 149 5.14 -8.61 11.58
CA TYR A 149 4.90 -9.19 10.26
C TYR A 149 5.42 -10.62 10.19
N MET A 150 6.67 -10.81 10.60
CA MET A 150 7.36 -12.10 10.51
C MET A 150 6.70 -13.20 11.34
N ASP A 151 6.33 -12.88 12.57
CA ASP A 151 5.78 -13.84 13.54
C ASP A 151 4.27 -13.67 13.76
N GLY A 152 3.68 -12.64 13.13
CA GLY A 152 2.25 -12.32 13.16
C GLY A 152 1.61 -12.45 11.79
N LEU A 153 1.70 -11.41 10.97
CA LEU A 153 1.01 -11.27 9.68
C LEU A 153 1.09 -12.52 8.79
N PHE A 154 2.30 -12.92 8.38
CA PHE A 154 2.47 -13.98 7.37
C PHE A 154 2.02 -15.37 7.89
N PRO A 155 2.38 -15.80 9.11
CA PRO A 155 1.84 -17.04 9.66
C PRO A 155 0.31 -16.99 9.85
N LEU A 156 -0.23 -15.87 10.33
CA LEU A 156 -1.66 -15.74 10.62
C LEU A 156 -2.51 -15.63 9.35
N SER A 157 -1.98 -15.11 8.24
CA SER A 157 -2.74 -15.06 6.98
C SER A 157 -3.09 -16.44 6.47
N ARG A 158 -2.19 -17.42 6.67
CA ARG A 158 -2.48 -18.85 6.39
C ARG A 158 -3.40 -19.49 7.44
N GLU A 159 -3.34 -19.05 8.69
CA GLU A 159 -4.14 -19.61 9.78
C GLU A 159 -5.60 -19.16 9.69
N LEU A 160 -5.82 -17.89 9.36
CA LEU A 160 -7.13 -17.21 9.42
C LEU A 160 -7.71 -16.89 8.03
N GLU A 161 -6.97 -17.13 6.95
CA GLU A 161 -7.42 -16.95 5.55
C GLU A 161 -7.90 -15.52 5.22
N PHE A 162 -7.23 -14.49 5.77
CA PHE A 162 -7.47 -13.08 5.43
C PHE A 162 -6.55 -12.60 4.30
N ASP A 163 -7.02 -11.59 3.58
CA ASP A 163 -6.23 -10.90 2.55
C ASP A 163 -5.40 -9.76 3.14
N VAL A 164 -4.20 -9.52 2.60
CA VAL A 164 -3.33 -8.43 3.03
C VAL A 164 -3.32 -7.32 2.00
N ILE A 165 -3.50 -6.08 2.46
CA ILE A 165 -3.43 -4.87 1.63
C ILE A 165 -2.23 -4.04 2.11
N PRO A 166 -1.11 -3.99 1.35
CA PRO A 166 0.01 -3.12 1.69
C PRO A 166 -0.39 -1.65 1.48
N THR A 167 -0.18 -0.81 2.50
CA THR A 167 -0.66 0.60 2.47
C THR A 167 0.42 1.63 2.78
N ALA A 168 1.70 1.23 2.90
CA ALA A 168 2.74 2.20 3.23
C ALA A 168 3.16 3.06 2.02
N GLY A 169 2.91 4.37 2.09
CA GLY A 169 3.27 5.33 1.05
C GLY A 169 4.69 5.90 1.13
N TRP A 170 5.57 5.24 1.89
CA TRP A 170 6.97 5.63 2.07
C TRP A 170 7.88 4.94 1.05
N THR A 171 8.96 5.62 0.63
CA THR A 171 10.01 5.02 -0.21
C THR A 171 11.39 5.16 0.44
N GLU A 172 12.31 4.25 0.09
CA GLU A 172 13.70 4.28 0.58
C GLU A 172 14.40 5.63 0.34
N PRO A 173 14.33 6.25 -0.86
CA PRO A 173 14.85 7.59 -1.08
C PRO A 173 14.27 8.67 -0.14
N MET A 174 12.99 8.58 0.20
CA MET A 174 12.38 9.51 1.18
C MET A 174 12.95 9.30 2.58
N SER A 175 13.20 8.04 2.99
CA SER A 175 13.86 7.73 4.27
C SER A 175 15.23 8.37 4.35
N ASP A 176 16.03 8.15 3.31
CA ASP A 176 17.44 8.54 3.26
C ASP A 176 17.55 10.05 3.24
N PHE A 177 16.73 10.71 2.42
CA PHE A 177 16.65 12.16 2.39
C PHE A 177 16.25 12.74 3.76
N ARG A 178 15.20 12.20 4.39
CA ARG A 178 14.75 12.65 5.71
C ARG A 178 15.84 12.50 6.77
N ALA A 179 16.53 11.37 6.79
CA ALA A 179 17.61 11.12 7.74
C ALA A 179 18.77 12.10 7.54
N ALA A 180 19.22 12.28 6.29
CA ALA A 180 20.29 13.23 5.95
C ALA A 180 19.89 14.69 6.23
N TYR A 181 18.65 15.06 5.95
CA TYR A 181 18.11 16.40 6.23
C TYR A 181 18.11 16.71 7.73
N LEU A 182 17.53 15.83 8.56
CA LEU A 182 17.48 16.05 10.01
C LEU A 182 18.88 16.10 10.63
N ASP A 183 19.79 15.26 10.13
CA ASP A 183 21.18 15.25 10.54
C ASP A 183 21.90 16.56 10.20
N ALA A 184 21.71 17.08 8.98
CA ALA A 184 22.24 18.39 8.59
C ALA A 184 21.60 19.53 9.41
N TYR A 185 20.28 19.55 9.53
CA TYR A 185 19.52 20.54 10.30
C TYR A 185 20.00 20.62 11.75
N SER A 186 20.27 19.47 12.38
CA SER A 186 20.72 19.40 13.77
C SER A 186 22.09 20.04 14.05
N ARG A 187 22.91 20.22 13.01
CA ARG A 187 24.27 20.78 13.09
C ARG A 187 24.38 22.20 12.57
N ASP A 188 23.33 22.73 11.95
CA ASP A 188 23.31 24.07 11.39
C ASP A 188 23.15 25.12 12.52
N PRO A 189 24.14 26.00 12.75
CA PRO A 189 24.06 27.05 13.78
C PRO A 189 22.87 28.00 13.58
N ASP A 190 22.47 28.26 12.32
CA ASP A 190 21.36 29.15 12.00
C ASP A 190 20.00 28.51 12.29
N ARG A 191 19.96 27.18 12.43
CA ARG A 191 18.77 26.39 12.80
C ARG A 191 18.76 25.93 14.25
N ALA A 192 19.74 26.36 15.06
CA ALA A 192 19.91 25.89 16.43
C ALA A 192 18.69 26.12 17.33
N GLU A 193 17.98 27.24 17.16
CA GLU A 193 16.75 27.54 17.90
C GLU A 193 15.63 26.55 17.56
N GLY A 194 15.36 26.32 16.27
CA GLY A 194 14.36 25.34 15.83
C GLY A 194 14.72 23.91 16.24
N TRP A 195 16.01 23.55 16.22
CA TRP A 195 16.45 22.24 16.70
C TRP A 195 16.26 22.09 18.21
N ALA A 196 16.55 23.14 19.00
CA ALA A 196 16.29 23.15 20.43
C ALA A 196 14.78 23.04 20.74
N GLU A 197 13.95 23.74 19.97
CA GLU A 197 12.48 23.64 20.05
C GLU A 197 12.00 22.21 19.78
N TYR A 198 12.46 21.59 18.70
CA TYR A 198 12.12 20.20 18.39
C TYR A 198 12.54 19.22 19.50
N ARG A 199 13.74 19.37 20.06
CA ARG A 199 14.20 18.52 21.18
C ARG A 199 13.34 18.69 22.43
N ALA A 200 12.98 19.93 22.78
CA ALA A 200 12.10 20.20 23.91
C ALA A 200 10.71 19.58 23.70
N ALA A 201 10.15 19.67 22.50
CA ALA A 201 8.89 19.02 22.16
C ALA A 201 9.00 17.48 22.19
N ALA A 202 10.11 16.91 21.74
CA ALA A 202 10.37 15.48 21.81
C ALA A 202 10.51 14.96 23.24
N GLU A 203 11.15 15.72 24.12
CA GLU A 203 11.26 15.43 25.55
C GLU A 203 9.87 15.47 26.22
N ALA A 204 9.11 16.56 26.03
CA ALA A 204 7.76 16.69 26.56
C ALA A 204 6.81 15.58 26.07
N SER A 205 6.89 15.20 24.79
CA SER A 205 6.14 14.06 24.24
C SER A 205 6.56 12.75 24.92
N SER A 206 7.86 12.52 25.11
CA SER A 206 8.37 11.29 25.75
C SER A 206 7.93 11.19 27.22
N GLU A 207 7.97 12.29 27.96
CA GLU A 207 7.47 12.35 29.34
C GLU A 207 5.97 12.05 29.43
N ALA A 208 5.17 12.65 28.54
CA ALA A 208 3.74 12.40 28.48
C ALA A 208 3.40 10.94 28.11
N LEU A 209 4.13 10.34 27.17
CA LEU A 209 3.97 8.94 26.79
C LEU A 209 4.36 7.99 27.93
N ALA A 210 5.45 8.29 28.65
CA ALA A 210 5.93 7.48 29.77
C ALA A 210 4.96 7.48 30.97
N ALA A 211 4.23 8.56 31.19
CA ALA A 211 3.26 8.67 32.28
C ALA A 211 2.13 7.63 32.21
N GLY A 212 1.83 7.09 31.02
CA GLY A 212 0.79 6.08 30.81
C GLY A 212 1.29 4.64 30.67
N ALA A 213 2.56 4.35 30.99
CA ALA A 213 3.25 3.10 30.66
C ALA A 213 3.31 2.90 29.13
N ALA A 214 4.41 3.37 28.52
CA ALA A 214 4.53 3.58 27.08
C ALA A 214 4.29 2.34 26.19
N ASP A 215 4.39 1.14 26.74
CA ASP A 215 4.14 -0.15 26.07
C ASP A 215 2.85 -0.85 26.52
N ASP A 216 2.00 -0.23 27.34
CA ASP A 216 0.68 -0.76 27.69
C ASP A 216 -0.28 -0.60 26.49
N PRO A 217 -0.82 -1.71 25.93
CA PRO A 217 -1.72 -1.61 24.79
C PRO A 217 -3.03 -0.90 25.14
N ARG A 218 -3.46 -0.86 26.41
CA ARG A 218 -4.64 -0.07 26.82
C ARG A 218 -4.36 1.42 26.81
N TRP A 219 -3.14 1.84 27.11
CA TRP A 219 -2.71 3.25 27.02
C TRP A 219 -2.52 3.68 25.58
N ILE A 220 -1.79 2.88 24.80
CA ILE A 220 -1.47 3.14 23.38
C ILE A 220 -2.74 3.45 22.57
N HIS A 221 -3.84 2.76 22.86
CA HIS A 221 -5.11 2.90 22.14
C HIS A 221 -6.05 3.99 22.69
N THR A 222 -5.54 4.96 23.46
CA THR A 222 -6.31 6.13 23.92
C THR A 222 -6.09 7.37 23.07
N ASP A 223 -7.03 8.32 23.10
CA ASP A 223 -6.84 9.66 22.52
C ASP A 223 -5.72 10.43 23.25
N ALA A 224 -5.52 10.19 24.55
CA ALA A 224 -4.48 10.84 25.34
C ALA A 224 -3.06 10.43 24.92
N TYR A 225 -2.86 9.18 24.49
CA TYR A 225 -1.62 8.75 23.84
C TYR A 225 -1.39 9.51 22.54
N ASP A 226 -2.43 9.64 21.70
CA ASP A 226 -2.34 10.35 20.42
C ASP A 226 -2.01 11.84 20.64
N GLU A 227 -2.62 12.48 21.64
CA GLU A 227 -2.30 13.85 22.04
C GLU A 227 -0.86 14.00 22.55
N ALA A 228 -0.35 13.03 23.32
CA ALA A 228 1.02 13.02 23.79
C ALA A 228 2.04 12.90 22.64
N TYR A 229 1.75 12.07 21.63
CA TYR A 229 2.58 11.92 20.44
C TYR A 229 2.55 13.19 19.56
N ASP A 230 1.38 13.82 19.43
CA ASP A 230 1.16 15.05 18.67
C ASP A 230 2.02 16.22 19.17
N ILE A 231 2.41 16.28 20.45
CA ILE A 231 3.28 17.33 21.01
C ILE A 231 4.58 17.46 20.18
N ARG A 232 5.24 16.32 19.93
CA ARG A 232 6.45 16.28 19.10
C ARG A 232 6.10 16.52 17.65
N MET A 233 5.07 15.85 17.13
CA MET A 233 4.83 15.80 15.69
C MET A 233 4.28 17.11 15.12
N ARG A 234 3.53 17.92 15.88
CA ARG A 234 3.15 19.27 15.44
C ARG A 234 4.36 20.19 15.29
N THR A 235 5.33 20.06 16.18
CA THR A 235 6.60 20.80 16.11
C THR A 235 7.43 20.30 14.94
N TYR A 236 7.54 18.98 14.77
CA TYR A 236 8.19 18.35 13.62
C TYR A 236 7.63 18.86 12.29
N ALA A 237 6.31 18.76 12.11
CA ALA A 237 5.65 19.13 10.86
C ALA A 237 5.87 20.60 10.52
N ARG A 238 5.67 21.50 11.50
CA ARG A 238 5.89 22.93 11.31
C ARG A 238 7.34 23.28 10.92
N LEU A 239 8.32 22.61 11.51
CA LEU A 239 9.73 22.92 11.28
C LEU A 239 10.28 22.28 10.01
N PHE A 240 9.81 21.09 9.65
CA PHE A 240 10.51 20.24 8.68
C PHE A 240 9.70 19.91 7.43
N ASP A 241 8.37 19.88 7.47
CA ASP A 241 7.58 19.33 6.35
C ASP A 241 7.74 20.14 5.06
N ALA A 242 7.86 21.46 5.16
CA ALA A 242 8.05 22.32 4.00
C ALA A 242 9.34 22.00 3.22
N GLU A 243 10.41 21.60 3.91
CA GLU A 243 11.71 21.27 3.32
C GLU A 243 11.85 19.77 3.03
N LEU A 244 11.17 18.91 3.81
CA LEU A 244 11.12 17.47 3.59
C LEU A 244 10.22 17.07 2.42
N GLY A 245 9.24 17.92 2.06
CA GLY A 245 8.31 17.66 0.96
C GLY A 245 7.57 16.32 1.15
N PRO A 246 7.61 15.40 0.17
CA PRO A 246 6.97 14.09 0.28
C PRO A 246 7.42 13.24 1.49
N GLY A 247 8.63 13.47 2.01
CA GLY A 247 9.15 12.76 3.18
C GLY A 247 8.74 13.38 4.53
N GLY A 248 7.99 14.49 4.51
CA GLY A 248 7.45 15.16 5.68
C GLY A 248 6.37 14.32 6.38
N TRP A 249 6.09 14.65 7.64
CA TRP A 249 5.14 13.91 8.47
C TRP A 249 3.71 13.98 7.95
N ASP A 250 3.24 15.16 7.55
CA ASP A 250 1.88 15.32 7.05
C ASP A 250 1.73 14.65 5.68
N ALA A 251 2.72 14.82 4.80
CA ALA A 251 2.73 14.22 3.47
C ALA A 251 2.74 12.69 3.52
N ILE A 252 3.53 12.09 4.41
CA ILE A 252 3.60 10.63 4.52
C ILE A 252 2.30 10.04 5.08
N ASN A 253 1.70 10.68 6.09
CA ASN A 253 0.42 10.24 6.63
C ASN A 253 -0.71 10.38 5.61
N ALA A 254 -0.72 11.43 4.80
CA ALA A 254 -1.66 11.57 3.69
C ALA A 254 -1.48 10.46 2.64
N SER A 255 -0.22 10.08 2.33
CA SER A 255 0.10 8.99 1.41
C SER A 255 -0.38 7.63 1.95
N HIS A 256 -0.11 7.32 3.23
CA HIS A 256 -0.64 6.13 3.90
C HIS A 256 -2.17 6.06 3.83
N LEU A 257 -2.82 7.17 4.20
CA LEU A 257 -4.27 7.25 4.23
C LEU A 257 -4.88 7.04 2.84
N ALA A 258 -4.25 7.56 1.77
CA ALA A 258 -4.75 7.36 0.42
C ALA A 258 -4.80 5.87 0.04
N TYR A 259 -3.79 5.07 0.39
CA TYR A 259 -3.82 3.62 0.19
C TYR A 259 -4.84 2.92 1.09
N ILE A 260 -5.00 3.38 2.34
CA ILE A 260 -6.01 2.84 3.26
C ILE A 260 -7.41 3.08 2.71
N GLU A 261 -7.72 4.30 2.26
CA GLU A 261 -9.02 4.68 1.71
C GLU A 261 -9.34 3.92 0.42
N ASP A 262 -8.36 3.75 -0.47
CA ASP A 262 -8.49 2.93 -1.69
C ASP A 262 -8.79 1.46 -1.36
N GLY A 263 -8.12 0.89 -0.35
CA GLY A 263 -8.44 -0.45 0.16
C GLY A 263 -9.87 -0.55 0.71
N LEU A 264 -10.29 0.41 1.53
CA LEU A 264 -11.66 0.43 2.09
C LEU A 264 -12.73 0.62 1.00
N ASP A 265 -12.45 1.45 -0.01
CA ASP A 265 -13.40 1.78 -1.08
C ASP A 265 -13.66 0.61 -2.03
N ARG A 266 -12.65 -0.23 -2.29
CA ARG A 266 -12.81 -1.45 -3.12
C ARG A 266 -13.80 -2.45 -2.53
N HIS A 267 -13.95 -2.43 -1.21
CA HIS A 267 -14.75 -3.39 -0.45
C HIS A 267 -16.00 -2.76 0.18
N ARG A 268 -16.40 -1.58 -0.28
CA ARG A 268 -17.46 -0.79 0.32
C ARG A 268 -18.79 -1.56 0.35
N GLY A 269 -19.36 -1.70 1.54
CA GLY A 269 -20.70 -2.28 1.71
C GLY A 269 -20.73 -3.80 1.82
N GLU A 270 -19.58 -4.46 1.86
CA GLU A 270 -19.47 -5.93 1.93
C GLU A 270 -19.78 -6.49 3.33
N GLY A 271 -19.73 -5.66 4.37
CA GLY A 271 -19.93 -6.09 5.75
C GLY A 271 -18.75 -6.88 6.32
N VAL A 272 -17.55 -6.63 5.78
CA VAL A 272 -16.29 -7.25 6.15
C VAL A 272 -15.57 -6.46 7.25
N ARG A 273 -14.56 -7.07 7.86
CA ARG A 273 -13.75 -6.48 8.93
C ARG A 273 -12.32 -6.24 8.48
N PHE A 274 -11.90 -4.99 8.60
CA PHE A 274 -10.53 -4.53 8.37
C PHE A 274 -9.75 -4.43 9.68
N LEU A 275 -8.52 -4.94 9.66
CA LEU A 275 -7.50 -4.63 10.65
C LEU A 275 -6.44 -3.73 10.03
N LEU A 276 -6.25 -2.54 10.56
CA LEU A 276 -5.20 -1.60 10.17
C LEU A 276 -4.07 -1.64 11.20
N THR A 277 -2.86 -2.02 10.80
CA THR A 277 -1.67 -2.01 11.70
C THR A 277 -0.58 -1.08 11.21
N TYR A 278 -0.24 -0.13 12.06
CA TYR A 278 0.83 0.85 11.86
C TYR A 278 1.53 1.15 13.17
N GLY A 279 2.75 1.69 13.10
CA GLY A 279 3.40 2.26 14.27
C GLY A 279 2.46 3.21 15.01
N ALA A 280 2.35 3.05 16.34
CA ALA A 280 1.33 3.68 17.16
C ALA A 280 1.18 5.21 16.96
N GLY A 281 2.26 5.90 16.58
CA GLY A 281 2.25 7.33 16.27
C GLY A 281 1.39 7.75 15.08
N HIS A 282 1.07 6.84 14.16
CA HIS A 282 0.22 7.10 12.99
C HIS A 282 -1.29 6.98 13.29
N LYS A 283 -1.65 6.38 14.43
CA LYS A 283 -3.04 6.08 14.79
C LYS A 283 -3.91 7.33 14.87
N GLY A 284 -3.47 8.35 15.61
CA GLY A 284 -4.21 9.61 15.77
C GLY A 284 -4.61 10.26 14.43
N PRO A 285 -3.65 10.53 13.52
CA PRO A 285 -3.94 11.01 12.16
C PRO A 285 -4.98 10.18 11.41
N PHE A 286 -4.86 8.85 11.41
CA PHE A 286 -5.81 7.98 10.69
C PHE A 286 -7.20 8.02 11.32
N LEU A 287 -7.31 7.92 12.64
CA LEU A 287 -8.60 7.98 13.33
C LEU A 287 -9.33 9.31 13.06
N ARG A 288 -8.60 10.43 12.96
CA ARG A 288 -9.21 11.74 12.63
C ARG A 288 -9.89 11.76 11.26
N GLU A 289 -9.33 11.07 10.27
CA GLU A 289 -9.87 11.02 8.92
C GLU A 289 -10.92 9.90 8.77
N LEU A 290 -10.65 8.71 9.30
CA LEU A 290 -11.59 7.59 9.27
C LEU A 290 -12.90 7.89 10.02
N ARG A 291 -12.86 8.67 11.11
CA ARG A 291 -14.09 9.12 11.83
C ARG A 291 -15.01 10.00 10.98
N LYS A 292 -14.54 10.54 9.85
CA LYS A 292 -15.35 11.35 8.92
C LYS A 292 -16.14 10.49 7.95
N ARG A 293 -15.78 9.21 7.80
CA ARG A 293 -16.46 8.26 6.92
C ARG A 293 -17.78 7.81 7.53
N ASP A 294 -18.82 7.73 6.71
CA ASP A 294 -20.18 7.29 7.09
C ASP A 294 -20.50 5.86 6.63
N ASP A 295 -19.56 5.23 5.92
CA ASP A 295 -19.68 3.89 5.31
C ASP A 295 -18.96 2.78 6.08
N ILE A 296 -18.36 3.12 7.23
CA ILE A 296 -17.65 2.19 8.12
C ILE A 296 -18.10 2.34 9.58
N VAL A 297 -17.83 1.31 10.37
CA VAL A 297 -17.91 1.34 11.83
C VAL A 297 -16.50 1.18 12.40
N LEU A 298 -16.00 2.19 13.12
CA LEU A 298 -14.75 2.07 13.84
C LEU A 298 -14.96 1.30 15.14
N LEU A 299 -14.15 0.27 15.36
CA LEU A 299 -14.19 -0.56 16.55
C LEU A 299 -12.99 -0.27 17.45
N ASP A 300 -13.24 -0.06 18.73
CA ASP A 300 -12.19 0.15 19.73
C ASP A 300 -11.43 -1.14 20.03
N VAL A 301 -10.12 -1.04 20.26
CA VAL A 301 -9.25 -2.18 20.59
C VAL A 301 -9.48 -2.69 22.02
N GLY A 302 -9.90 -1.83 22.96
CA GLY A 302 -10.09 -2.17 24.38
C GLY A 302 -10.95 -3.42 24.63
N PRO A 303 -12.16 -3.53 24.04
CA PRO A 303 -12.98 -4.73 24.16
C PRO A 303 -12.31 -6.03 23.67
N PHE A 304 -11.41 -5.98 22.68
CA PHE A 304 -10.64 -7.16 22.25
C PHE A 304 -9.57 -7.53 23.28
N LEU A 305 -8.87 -6.53 23.84
CA LEU A 305 -7.89 -6.71 24.92
C LEU A 305 -8.52 -7.34 26.17
N ASP A 306 -9.77 -7.00 26.48
CA ASP A 306 -10.49 -7.60 27.61
C ASP A 306 -10.83 -9.07 27.37
N ARG A 307 -11.12 -9.45 26.12
CA ARG A 307 -11.49 -10.83 25.76
C ARG A 307 -10.29 -11.77 25.75
N ILE A 308 -9.14 -11.32 25.23
CA ILE A 308 -7.91 -12.13 25.28
C ILE A 308 -7.35 -12.27 26.71
N ALA A 309 -7.64 -11.30 27.58
CA ALA A 309 -7.26 -11.37 29.00
C ALA A 309 -8.19 -12.27 29.84
N ALA A 310 -9.35 -12.66 29.32
CA ALA A 310 -10.32 -13.50 30.03
C ALA A 310 -9.98 -15.01 29.86
N PRO A 311 -10.17 -15.85 30.89
CA PRO A 311 -9.96 -17.30 30.76
C PRO A 311 -10.94 -17.93 29.76
N THR A 312 -10.38 -18.29 28.60
CA THR A 312 -10.86 -19.09 27.45
C THR A 312 -12.37 -19.38 27.34
N ARG A 313 -13.00 -18.86 26.28
CA ARG A 313 -14.17 -19.49 25.62
C ARG A 313 -13.80 -19.89 24.19
N GLN A 314 -14.10 -21.13 23.82
CA GLN A 314 -14.03 -21.60 22.43
C GLN A 314 -14.98 -20.78 21.55
N ARG A 315 -14.43 -20.19 20.47
CA ARG A 315 -15.21 -19.49 19.44
C ARG A 315 -15.76 -20.48 18.42
N ALA A 316 -16.95 -20.17 17.91
CA ALA A 316 -17.45 -20.78 16.68
C ALA A 316 -16.81 -20.06 15.47
N PRO A 317 -16.34 -20.79 14.45
CA PRO A 317 -15.82 -20.18 13.24
C PRO A 317 -16.92 -19.38 12.52
N ARG A 318 -16.58 -18.20 11.99
CA ARG A 318 -17.42 -17.51 11.01
C ARG A 318 -17.34 -18.26 9.67
N ARG A 319 -18.36 -18.06 8.83
CA ARG A 319 -18.42 -18.69 7.51
C ARG A 319 -17.21 -18.20 6.69
N PRO A 320 -16.53 -19.09 5.95
CA PRO A 320 -15.49 -18.67 5.03
C PRO A 320 -16.08 -17.67 4.02
N SER A 321 -15.26 -16.71 3.62
CA SER A 321 -15.51 -15.88 2.45
C SER A 321 -15.98 -16.78 1.30
N THR A 322 -17.14 -16.47 0.72
CA THR A 322 -17.69 -17.19 -0.43
C THR A 322 -17.19 -16.65 -1.75
N ASP A 323 -16.21 -15.73 -1.71
CA ASP A 323 -15.54 -15.26 -2.91
C ASP A 323 -14.39 -16.20 -3.27
N PRO A 324 -14.19 -16.45 -4.57
CA PRO A 324 -13.09 -17.29 -5.01
C PRO A 324 -11.78 -16.68 -4.50
N VAL A 325 -10.97 -17.53 -3.87
CA VAL A 325 -9.55 -17.32 -3.61
C VAL A 325 -8.95 -16.52 -4.77
N PHE A 326 -8.32 -15.39 -4.46
CA PHE A 326 -7.49 -14.69 -5.43
C PHE A 326 -6.37 -15.63 -5.88
N ASP A 327 -6.55 -16.19 -7.07
CA ASP A 327 -5.51 -16.87 -7.82
C ASP A 327 -4.75 -15.82 -8.62
N SER A 328 -3.58 -15.41 -8.14
CA SER A 328 -2.67 -14.51 -8.83
C SER A 328 -1.93 -15.19 -10.01
N SER A 329 -2.25 -16.45 -10.34
CA SER A 329 -1.53 -17.20 -11.39
C SER A 329 -1.98 -16.94 -12.83
N GLU A 330 -2.97 -16.10 -13.09
CA GLU A 330 -3.37 -15.72 -14.47
C GLU A 330 -3.19 -14.22 -14.80
N HIS A 331 -2.17 -13.58 -14.26
CA HIS A 331 -1.48 -12.54 -15.03
C HIS A 331 -0.30 -13.22 -15.73
N ARG A 332 -0.44 -13.48 -17.04
CA ARG A 332 0.69 -13.94 -17.85
C ARG A 332 1.76 -12.86 -17.84
N ASP A 333 2.67 -13.04 -16.90
CA ASP A 333 3.89 -12.28 -16.77
C ASP A 333 4.74 -12.56 -18.01
N LEU A 334 4.77 -11.60 -18.94
CA LEU A 334 5.67 -11.61 -20.10
C LEU A 334 7.11 -11.20 -19.69
N SER A 335 7.41 -11.16 -18.39
CA SER A 335 8.57 -10.49 -17.80
C SER A 335 9.92 -11.14 -18.08
N GLU A 336 10.00 -12.40 -18.49
CA GLU A 336 11.31 -13.00 -18.73
C GLU A 336 11.74 -12.86 -20.19
N ARG A 337 12.13 -11.63 -20.60
CA ARG A 337 13.23 -11.31 -21.56
C ARG A 337 13.07 -10.06 -22.45
N LEU A 338 12.07 -9.20 -22.27
CA LEU A 338 11.94 -7.98 -23.07
C LEU A 338 12.67 -6.80 -22.42
N LEU A 339 14.00 -6.81 -22.50
CA LEU A 339 14.83 -5.70 -22.06
C LEU A 339 14.81 -4.59 -23.15
N ASP A 340 14.29 -3.41 -22.80
CA ASP A 340 14.52 -2.12 -23.51
C ASP A 340 13.68 -1.85 -24.81
N VAL A 341 12.40 -1.51 -24.65
CA VAL A 341 11.44 -1.26 -25.75
C VAL A 341 11.45 0.20 -26.24
N ARG A 342 11.61 0.45 -27.56
CA ARG A 342 11.59 1.81 -28.15
C ARG A 342 10.31 2.18 -28.91
N GLY A 343 9.45 1.21 -29.21
CA GLY A 343 8.20 1.45 -29.93
C GLY A 343 7.49 0.17 -30.37
N GLY A 344 6.22 0.30 -30.76
CA GLY A 344 5.41 -0.82 -31.24
C GLY A 344 4.12 -0.41 -31.96
N PHE A 345 3.57 -1.36 -32.73
CA PHE A 345 2.29 -1.24 -33.44
C PHE A 345 1.55 -2.59 -33.48
N PHE A 346 0.23 -2.54 -33.63
CA PHE A 346 -0.60 -3.73 -33.77
C PHE A 346 -0.61 -4.25 -35.21
N THR A 347 -0.55 -5.57 -35.37
CA THR A 347 -0.81 -6.22 -36.67
C THR A 347 -2.31 -6.37 -36.90
N PRO A 348 -2.76 -6.53 -38.16
CA PRO A 348 -4.18 -6.67 -38.50
C PRO A 348 -4.89 -7.86 -37.86
N ASP A 349 -4.14 -8.86 -37.41
CA ASP A 349 -4.59 -10.08 -36.72
C ASP A 349 -4.52 -9.98 -35.19
N GLY A 350 -4.17 -8.81 -34.63
CA GLY A 350 -4.21 -8.55 -33.19
C GLY A 350 -2.91 -8.89 -32.44
N GLY A 351 -1.84 -9.25 -33.14
CA GLY A 351 -0.50 -9.36 -32.56
C GLY A 351 0.12 -7.99 -32.25
N LEU A 352 1.00 -7.94 -31.25
CA LEU A 352 1.75 -6.72 -30.92
C LEU A 352 3.18 -6.85 -31.44
N VAL A 353 3.58 -5.95 -32.34
CA VAL A 353 4.98 -5.82 -32.77
C VAL A 353 5.69 -4.89 -31.80
N VAL A 354 6.77 -5.38 -31.20
CA VAL A 354 7.61 -4.63 -30.23
C VAL A 354 9.03 -4.57 -30.77
N LEU A 355 9.65 -3.39 -30.66
CA LEU A 355 11.01 -3.13 -31.15
C LEU A 355 11.96 -2.87 -29.97
N ASP A 356 12.98 -3.72 -29.82
CA ASP A 356 14.17 -3.52 -28.97
C ASP A 356 15.36 -3.10 -29.85
N ARG A 357 16.42 -2.56 -29.23
CA ARG A 357 17.69 -2.06 -29.81
C ARG A 357 18.31 -2.91 -30.91
N THR A 358 18.00 -4.20 -31.02
CA THR A 358 18.53 -5.05 -32.11
C THR A 358 17.52 -6.01 -32.73
N GLU A 359 16.33 -6.17 -32.17
CA GLU A 359 15.38 -7.22 -32.58
C GLU A 359 13.95 -6.70 -32.72
N ILE A 360 13.21 -7.27 -33.66
CA ILE A 360 11.78 -7.06 -33.86
C ILE A 360 11.06 -8.33 -33.41
N TYR A 361 10.11 -8.20 -32.49
CA TYR A 361 9.30 -9.32 -32.00
C TYR A 361 7.85 -9.17 -32.44
N ILE A 362 7.19 -10.31 -32.67
CA ILE A 362 5.72 -10.40 -32.66
C ILE A 362 5.34 -11.16 -31.40
N VAL A 363 4.53 -10.51 -30.55
CA VAL A 363 3.90 -11.13 -29.38
C VAL A 363 2.49 -11.57 -29.76
N ASP A 364 2.21 -12.86 -29.57
CA ASP A 364 0.86 -13.40 -29.58
C ASP A 364 0.17 -13.00 -28.28
N MET A 365 -0.84 -12.16 -28.40
CA MET A 365 -1.52 -11.57 -27.25
C MET A 365 -2.46 -12.55 -26.53
N ALA A 366 -2.78 -13.69 -27.15
CA ALA A 366 -3.64 -14.71 -26.55
C ALA A 366 -2.83 -15.77 -25.79
N SER A 367 -1.56 -16.01 -26.17
CA SER A 367 -0.68 -16.98 -25.53
C SER A 367 0.44 -16.36 -24.68
N GLY A 368 0.79 -15.10 -24.92
CA GLY A 368 2.02 -14.49 -24.40
C GLY A 368 3.29 -15.03 -25.08
N GLU A 369 3.18 -15.90 -26.07
CA GLU A 369 4.36 -16.37 -26.80
C GLU A 369 4.86 -15.25 -27.73
N HIS A 370 6.18 -15.13 -27.87
CA HIS A 370 6.78 -14.19 -28.81
C HIS A 370 7.71 -14.92 -29.77
N ARG A 371 7.83 -14.36 -30.98
CA ARG A 371 8.82 -14.80 -31.96
C ARG A 371 9.62 -13.61 -32.49
N VAL A 372 10.94 -13.79 -32.59
CA VAL A 372 11.82 -12.84 -33.30
C VAL A 372 11.51 -12.93 -34.79
N VAL A 373 11.23 -11.79 -35.41
CA VAL A 373 10.89 -11.68 -36.84
C VAL A 373 11.86 -10.81 -37.63
N GLY A 374 12.85 -10.21 -36.97
CA GLY A 374 13.88 -9.44 -37.64
C GLY A 374 14.92 -8.88 -36.67
N ARG A 375 16.05 -8.44 -37.21
CA ARG A 375 17.10 -7.73 -36.47
C ARG A 375 17.47 -6.43 -37.17
N GLU A 376 17.73 -5.37 -36.41
CA GLU A 376 18.11 -4.08 -36.98
C GLU A 376 19.45 -4.21 -37.74
N GLY A 377 19.41 -3.98 -39.06
CA GLY A 377 20.57 -4.12 -39.96
C GLY A 377 20.74 -5.49 -40.64
N GLY A 378 19.91 -6.49 -40.33
CA GLY A 378 19.86 -7.78 -41.03
C GLY A 378 18.70 -7.84 -42.03
N GLY A 379 18.95 -8.36 -43.24
CA GLY A 379 17.88 -8.70 -44.17
C GLY A 379 16.94 -9.79 -43.61
N PRO A 380 15.73 -9.95 -44.18
CA PRO A 380 14.76 -10.93 -43.68
C PRO A 380 15.33 -12.36 -43.74
N GLU A 381 15.14 -13.14 -42.67
CA GLU A 381 15.30 -14.61 -42.69
C GLU A 381 14.08 -15.29 -43.33
#